data_AF-A0A660SLA4-F1
#
_entry.id   AF-A0A660SLA4-F1
#
_cell.length_a   1.000
_cell.length_b   1.000
_cell.length_c   1.000
_cell.angle_alpha   90.00
_cell.angle_beta   90.00
_cell.angle_gamma   90.00
#
_symmetry.space_group_name_H-M   'P 1'
#
loop_
_entity.id
_entity.type
_entity.pdbx_description
1 polymer ?
#
loop_
_entity_poly.entity_id
_entity_poly.type
_entity_poly.pdbx_seq_one_letter_code
_entity_poly.pdbx_strand_id
1 'polypeptide(L)'
;MIWIILIAAEFQICGANGNQYNRDIAFDGTNFLTIWRDHRVSSVVYHLYGARVTPQGQVLDPNGRRYASQYDTVMNPTVASGGGTYLIAFRDHC
;
A
#
# COMPACT_ATOMS: atom_id res chain seq x y z
N MET A 1 -9.61 17.69 -20.58
CA MET A 1 -10.71 17.24 -19.72
C MET A 1 -10.16 16.21 -18.76
N ILE A 2 -9.93 16.59 -17.51
CA ILE A 2 -9.53 15.66 -16.44
C ILE A 2 -10.81 15.25 -15.74
N TRP A 3 -11.22 14.00 -15.92
CA TRP A 3 -12.29 13.42 -15.12
C TRP A 3 -11.66 12.92 -13.82
N ILE A 4 -11.64 13.77 -12.79
CA ILE A 4 -11.51 13.25 -11.43
C ILE A 4 -12.80 12.47 -11.18
N ILE A 5 -12.70 11.14 -11.23
CA ILE A 5 -13.76 10.27 -10.73
C ILE A 5 -13.65 10.34 -9.20
N LEU A 6 -14.50 11.17 -8.58
CA LEU A 6 -14.78 11.03 -7.15
C LEU A 6 -15.60 9.74 -7.00
N ILE A 7 -14.99 8.71 -6.43
CA ILE A 7 -15.74 7.54 -5.98
C ILE A 7 -16.71 8.05 -4.90
N ALA A 8 -18.02 7.81 -5.07
CA ALA A 8 -19.10 8.57 -4.42
C ALA A 8 -19.26 8.35 -2.90
N ALA A 9 -18.28 7.74 -2.23
CA ALA A 9 -18.14 7.76 -0.78
C ALA A 9 -16.68 7.50 -0.42
N GLU A 10 -16.18 8.16 0.64
CA GLU A 10 -14.92 7.79 1.26
C GLU A 10 -14.99 6.33 1.73
N PHE A 11 -13.95 5.54 1.46
CA PHE A 11 -13.89 4.14 1.87
C PHE A 11 -12.55 3.83 2.53
N GLN A 12 -12.60 2.95 3.54
CA GLN A 12 -11.42 2.58 4.31
C GLN A 12 -10.67 1.43 3.63
N ILE A 13 -9.36 1.62 3.43
CA ILE A 13 -8.45 0.56 2.93
C ILE A 13 -7.93 -0.30 4.09
N CYS A 14 -7.59 0.33 5.21
CA CYS A 14 -7.10 -0.35 6.39
C CYS A 14 -7.60 0.31 7.69
N GLY A 15 -8.13 -0.51 8.59
CA GLY A 15 -8.56 -0.10 9.93
C GLY A 15 -7.73 -0.70 11.06
N ALA A 16 -6.52 -1.18 10.76
CA ALA A 16 -5.65 -1.77 11.77
C ALA A 16 -5.06 -0.70 12.68
N ASN A 17 -4.97 -1.02 13.97
CA ASN A 17 -4.31 -0.19 14.98
C ASN A 17 -2.80 -0.09 14.70
N GLY A 18 -2.22 1.09 14.95
CA GLY A 18 -0.81 1.38 14.69
C GLY A 18 -0.64 2.49 13.67
N ASN A 19 0.50 3.19 13.72
CA ASN A 19 0.73 4.30 12.81
C ASN A 19 1.08 3.81 11.41
N GLN A 20 0.51 4.49 10.41
CA GLN A 20 0.66 4.19 9.00
C GLN A 20 1.27 5.40 8.27
N TYR A 21 2.40 5.19 7.58
CA TYR A 21 3.19 6.27 6.95
C TYR A 21 3.71 5.92 5.55
N ASN A 22 4.24 6.92 4.85
CA ASN A 22 4.92 6.80 3.56
C ASN A 22 4.11 5.98 2.55
N ARG A 23 2.96 6.53 2.13
CA ARG A 23 2.06 5.88 1.20
C ARG A 23 2.47 6.16 -0.24
N ASP A 24 2.41 5.14 -1.09
CA ASP A 24 2.58 5.27 -2.54
C ASP A 24 1.53 4.41 -3.27
N ILE A 25 1.28 4.69 -4.55
CA ILE A 25 0.23 4.03 -5.34
C ILE A 25 0.61 3.91 -6.81
N ALA A 26 0.29 2.76 -7.42
CA ALA A 26 0.42 2.52 -8.86
C ALA A 26 -0.82 1.82 -9.42
N PHE A 27 -1.08 1.98 -10.73
CA PHE A 27 -2.18 1.34 -11.45
C PHE A 27 -1.62 0.41 -12.53
N ASP A 28 -2.02 -0.87 -12.54
CA ASP A 28 -1.53 -1.86 -13.52
C ASP A 28 -2.34 -1.92 -14.83
N GLY A 29 -3.37 -1.09 -14.97
CA GLY A 29 -4.33 -1.15 -16.08
C GLY A 29 -5.66 -1.82 -15.70
N THR A 30 -5.70 -2.54 -14.57
CA THR A 30 -6.88 -3.26 -14.05
C THR A 30 -7.22 -2.83 -12.62
N ASN A 31 -6.23 -2.79 -11.72
CA ASN A 31 -6.39 -2.43 -10.32
C ASN A 31 -5.32 -1.43 -9.89
N PHE A 32 -5.58 -0.73 -8.79
CA PHE A 32 -4.57 0.00 -8.05
C PHE A 32 -3.89 -0.92 -7.04
N LEU A 33 -2.60 -0.70 -6.79
CA LEU A 33 -1.91 -1.16 -5.60
C LEU A 33 -1.44 0.06 -4.81
N THR A 34 -1.97 0.22 -3.60
CA THR A 34 -1.41 1.17 -2.63
C THR A 34 -0.56 0.44 -1.62
N ILE A 35 0.58 1.02 -1.26
CA ILE A 35 1.51 0.50 -0.27
C ILE A 35 1.72 1.52 0.86
N TRP A 36 2.08 1.04 2.04
CA TRP A 36 2.39 1.88 3.20
C TRP A 36 3.30 1.16 4.19
N ARG A 37 3.95 1.94 5.05
CA ARG A 37 4.65 1.47 6.23
C ARG A 37 3.69 1.34 7.37
N ASP A 38 3.82 0.27 8.14
CA ASP A 38 2.90 -0.06 9.22
C ASP A 38 3.63 -0.73 10.38
N HIS A 39 3.39 -0.24 11.60
CA HIS A 39 3.99 -0.81 12.81
C HIS A 39 3.03 -1.67 13.63
N ARG A 40 1.85 -2.06 13.10
CA ARG A 40 0.80 -2.77 13.86
C ARG A 40 1.25 -4.07 14.56
N VAL A 41 2.34 -4.67 14.09
CA VAL A 41 2.90 -5.91 14.66
C VAL A 41 4.22 -5.71 15.43
N SER A 42 4.73 -4.47 15.54
CA SER A 42 5.97 -4.15 16.29
C SER A 42 6.01 -2.68 16.69
N SER A 43 6.35 -2.38 17.94
CA SER A 43 6.50 -0.99 18.40
C SER A 43 7.74 -0.28 17.86
N VAL A 44 8.71 -1.03 17.31
CA VAL A 44 10.01 -0.51 16.88
C VAL A 44 10.28 -0.74 15.39
N VAL A 45 9.54 -1.64 14.74
CA VAL A 45 9.74 -2.00 13.33
C VAL A 45 8.53 -1.61 12.48
N TYR A 46 8.77 -0.86 11.41
CA TYR A 46 7.76 -0.62 10.36
C TYR A 46 7.91 -1.64 9.23
N HIS A 47 6.85 -2.38 8.98
CA HIS A 47 6.78 -3.34 7.89
C HIS A 47 6.07 -2.73 6.68
N LEU A 48 6.39 -3.24 5.50
CA LEU A 48 5.69 -2.87 4.28
C LEU A 48 4.38 -3.65 4.17
N TYR A 49 3.29 -2.90 4.05
CA TYR A 49 1.97 -3.42 3.72
C TYR A 49 1.49 -2.83 2.40
N GLY A 50 0.51 -3.47 1.79
CA GLY A 50 -0.23 -2.90 0.67
C GLY A 50 -1.54 -3.62 0.39
N ALA A 51 -2.43 -2.96 -0.33
CA ALA A 51 -3.73 -3.49 -0.70
C ALA A 51 -4.05 -3.16 -2.16
N ARG A 52 -4.61 -4.14 -2.86
CA ARG A 52 -5.20 -3.89 -4.17
C ARG A 52 -6.59 -3.28 -4.03
N VAL A 53 -6.90 -2.32 -4.90
CA VAL A 53 -8.19 -1.63 -4.94
C VAL A 53 -8.66 -1.56 -6.40
N THR A 54 -9.93 -1.88 -6.65
CA THR A 54 -10.51 -1.77 -8.01
C THR A 54 -10.73 -0.29 -8.37
N PRO A 55 -10.90 0.05 -9.66
CA PRO A 55 -11.30 1.39 -10.08
C PRO A 55 -12.62 1.87 -9.48
N GLN A 56 -13.48 0.95 -9.03
CA GLN A 56 -14.75 1.23 -8.39
C GLN A 56 -14.62 1.43 -6.86
N GLY A 57 -13.39 1.43 -6.32
CA GLY A 57 -13.14 1.62 -4.89
C GLY A 57 -13.32 0.36 -4.04
N GLN A 58 -13.47 -0.82 -4.65
CA GLN A 58 -13.54 -2.06 -3.89
C GLN A 58 -12.13 -2.46 -3.41
N VAL A 59 -11.96 -2.59 -2.10
CA VAL A 59 -10.70 -3.06 -1.49
C VAL A 59 -10.64 -4.58 -1.60
N LEU A 60 -9.69 -5.08 -2.39
CA LEU A 60 -9.52 -6.51 -2.65
C LEU A 60 -8.71 -7.22 -1.57
N ASP A 61 -7.83 -6.49 -0.89
CA ASP A 61 -7.00 -6.99 0.21
C ASP A 61 -7.24 -6.15 1.48
N PRO A 62 -8.38 -6.30 2.17
CA PRO A 62 -8.73 -5.46 3.32
C PRO A 62 -7.69 -5.59 4.44
N ASN A 63 -7.35 -4.45 5.06
CA ASN A 63 -6.25 -4.29 6.01
C ASN A 63 -4.84 -4.51 5.44
N GLY A 64 -4.72 -4.81 4.15
CA GLY A 64 -3.46 -4.99 3.47
C GLY A 64 -2.75 -6.31 3.78
N ARG A 65 -1.92 -6.71 2.84
CA ARG A 65 -0.97 -7.82 2.97
C ARG A 65 0.41 -7.28 3.30
N ARG A 66 1.13 -7.99 4.16
CA ARG A 66 2.53 -7.67 4.45
C ARG A 66 3.42 -8.22 3.34
N TYR A 67 4.26 -7.36 2.77
CA TYR A 67 5.16 -7.70 1.67
C TYR A 67 6.63 -7.87 2.10
N ALA A 68 7.06 -7.30 3.23
CA ALA A 68 8.47 -7.30 3.63
C ALA A 68 8.75 -7.67 5.11
N SER A 69 9.99 -8.19 5.27
CA SER A 69 10.87 -8.55 6.40
C SER A 69 10.28 -8.70 7.80
N GLN A 70 10.74 -9.71 8.55
CA GLN A 70 10.35 -9.97 9.94
C GLN A 70 11.08 -9.10 10.97
N TYR A 71 12.19 -8.48 10.58
CA TYR A 71 13.20 -8.03 11.52
C TYR A 71 13.72 -6.60 11.29
N ASP A 72 13.51 -6.00 10.10
CA ASP A 72 14.03 -4.67 9.79
C ASP A 72 12.96 -3.68 9.34
N THR A 73 13.18 -2.42 9.75
CA THR A 73 12.32 -1.30 9.37
C THR A 73 12.48 -1.00 7.89
N VAL A 74 11.37 -1.10 7.17
CA VAL A 74 11.26 -0.60 5.81
C VAL A 74 11.26 0.92 5.84
N MET A 75 12.03 1.55 4.95
CA MET A 75 12.12 2.99 4.76
C MET A 75 11.83 3.36 3.32
N ASN A 76 11.12 4.48 3.13
CA ASN A 76 10.83 5.10 1.82
C ASN A 76 10.36 4.11 0.74
N PRO A 77 9.31 3.32 0.99
CA PRO A 77 8.84 2.39 0.00
C PRO A 77 8.19 3.15 -1.17
N THR A 78 8.38 2.64 -2.38
CA THR A 78 7.78 3.15 -3.61
C THR A 78 7.31 1.99 -4.50
N VAL A 79 6.24 2.20 -5.26
CA VAL A 79 5.66 1.19 -6.14
C VAL A 79 5.52 1.73 -7.56
N ALA A 80 5.87 0.90 -8.55
CA ALA A 80 5.61 1.14 -9.96
C ALA A 80 4.90 -0.07 -10.56
N SER A 81 4.11 0.15 -11.62
CA SER A 81 3.52 -0.92 -12.42
C SER A 81 4.27 -1.08 -13.74
N GLY A 82 4.41 -2.32 -14.21
CA GLY A 82 5.01 -2.65 -15.50
C GLY A 82 4.52 -4.01 -16.00
N GLY A 83 3.88 -4.04 -17.17
CA GLY A 83 3.50 -5.29 -17.85
C GLY A 83 2.62 -6.25 -17.03
N GLY A 84 1.65 -5.74 -16.27
CA GLY A 84 0.77 -6.57 -15.43
C GLY A 84 1.37 -6.99 -14.08
N THR A 85 2.53 -6.43 -13.72
CA THR A 85 3.19 -6.66 -12.42
C THR A 85 3.42 -5.34 -11.69
N TYR A 86 3.62 -5.44 -10.37
CA TYR A 86 4.07 -4.34 -9.54
C TYR A 86 5.49 -4.59 -9.09
N LEU A 87 6.35 -3.58 -9.24
CA LEU A 87 7.67 -3.53 -8.63
C LEU A 87 7.58 -2.62 -7.41
N ILE A 88 7.96 -3.15 -6.23
CA ILE A 88 8.09 -2.37 -5.01
C ILE A 88 9.57 -2.26 -4.67
N ALA A 89 10.07 -1.03 -4.56
CA ALA A 89 11.41 -0.76 -4.09
C ALA A 89 11.35 -0.12 -2.71
N PHE A 90 12.26 -0.50 -1.83
CA PHE A 90 12.36 0.07 -0.51
C PHE A 90 13.80 -0.02 -0.01
N ARG A 91 14.10 0.78 1.01
CA ARG A 91 15.33 0.64 1.77
C ARG A 91 15.04 -0.20 3.02
N ASP A 92 15.83 -1.24 3.24
CA ASP A 92 15.97 -1.87 4.54
C ASP A 92 16.95 -1.06 5.41
N HIS A 93 16.69 -1.00 6.71
CA HIS A 93 17.67 -0.46 7.66
C HIS A 93 18.75 -1.53 7.86
N CYS A 94 20.01 -1.16 7.72
CA CYS A 94 21.15 -1.91 8.24
C CYS A 94 21.69 -1.24 9.50
#